data_AF-A0A929GUW5-F1
#
_entry.id   AF-A0A929GUW5-F1
#
_cell.length_a   1.000
_cell.length_b   1.000
_cell.length_c   1.000
_cell.angle_alpha   90.00
_cell.angle_beta   90.00
_cell.angle_gamma   90.00
#
_symmetry.space_group_name_H-M   'P 1'
#
loop_
_entity.id
_entity.type
_entity.pdbx_description
1 polymer ?
#
loop_
_entity_poly.entity_id
_entity_poly.type
_entity_poly.pdbx_seq_one_letter_code
_entity_poly.pdbx_strand_id
1 'polypeptide(L)'
;MIFIVISFSSCAHVISGELLERTDRTISTRSLFEDPNLWKGKIVILGGNIVGSLNRSEGTYIEVVQKELSGTGKPKFTDISDGRFLILYDGYLDTAIYSKGRLVTVAGEVMGSKVRSLGEIDYSYLLLKSLELHLLQPGSRPTVSFGIGISERF
;
A
#
# COMPACT_ATOMS: atom_id res chain seq x y z
N MET A 1 -37.91 -30.25 -4.41
CA MET A 1 -37.05 -29.64 -3.38
C MET A 1 -36.05 -28.76 -4.10
N ILE A 2 -36.24 -27.45 -4.11
CA ILE A 2 -35.41 -26.53 -4.89
C ILE A 2 -34.17 -26.18 -4.07
N PHE A 3 -32.98 -26.55 -4.56
CA PHE A 3 -31.71 -26.15 -3.95
C PHE A 3 -31.40 -24.73 -4.46
N ILE A 4 -31.69 -23.73 -3.64
CA ILE A 4 -31.24 -22.36 -3.88
C ILE A 4 -29.74 -22.34 -3.57
N VAL A 5 -28.92 -22.36 -4.62
CA VAL A 5 -27.49 -22.12 -4.53
C VAL A 5 -27.28 -20.61 -4.42
N ILE A 6 -27.05 -20.12 -3.20
CA ILE A 6 -26.73 -18.71 -2.96
C ILE A 6 -25.24 -18.51 -3.24
N SER A 7 -24.91 -18.08 -4.45
CA SER A 7 -23.55 -17.63 -4.79
C SER A 7 -23.31 -16.24 -4.21
N PHE A 8 -22.71 -16.16 -3.02
CA PHE A 8 -22.16 -14.91 -2.50
C PHE A 8 -20.88 -14.56 -3.27
N SER A 9 -21.04 -13.78 -4.34
CA SER A 9 -19.92 -13.07 -4.99
C SER A 9 -19.45 -11.93 -4.09
N SER A 10 -18.73 -12.25 -3.02
CA SER A 10 -18.05 -11.22 -2.22
C SER A 10 -16.78 -10.80 -2.96
N CYS A 11 -16.73 -9.54 -3.40
CA CYS A 11 -15.48 -8.96 -3.89
C CYS A 11 -14.45 -8.98 -2.75
N ALA A 12 -13.47 -9.87 -2.83
CA ALA A 12 -12.45 -10.02 -1.79
C ALA A 12 -11.66 -8.70 -1.62
N HIS A 13 -11.67 -8.17 -0.39
CA HIS A 13 -10.82 -7.05 0.01
C HIS A 13 -9.36 -7.54 0.13
N VAL A 14 -8.39 -6.66 -0.09
CA VAL A 14 -6.95 -7.04 -0.08
C VAL A 14 -6.48 -7.47 1.31
N ILE A 15 -6.96 -6.81 2.36
CA ILE A 15 -6.69 -7.14 3.76
C ILE A 15 -7.79 -8.05 4.33
N SER A 16 -7.42 -8.94 5.25
CA SER A 16 -8.35 -9.80 5.99
C SER A 16 -9.44 -9.02 6.75
N GLY A 17 -10.62 -9.63 6.89
CA GLY A 17 -11.77 -9.05 7.61
C GLY A 17 -11.47 -8.72 9.07
N GLU A 18 -10.69 -9.56 9.74
CA GLU A 18 -10.32 -9.37 11.15
C GLU A 18 -9.54 -8.06 11.37
N LEU A 19 -8.55 -7.77 10.52
CA LEU A 19 -7.77 -6.54 10.63
C LEU A 19 -8.58 -5.31 10.22
N LEU A 20 -9.53 -5.45 9.28
CA LEU A 20 -10.44 -4.37 8.90
C LEU A 20 -11.37 -3.92 10.04
N GLU A 21 -11.75 -4.82 10.94
CA GLU A 21 -12.54 -4.53 12.14
C GLU A 21 -11.70 -3.88 13.24
N ARG A 22 -10.44 -4.30 13.35
CA ARG A 22 -9.47 -3.73 14.33
C ARG A 22 -8.88 -2.39 13.89
N THR A 23 -9.02 -2.04 12.62
CA THR A 23 -8.50 -0.78 12.06
C THR A 23 -9.34 0.40 12.52
N ASP A 24 -8.68 1.41 13.07
CA ASP A 24 -9.35 2.63 13.49
C ASP A 24 -9.62 3.54 12.27
N ARG A 25 -10.85 3.48 11.75
CA ARG A 25 -11.27 4.22 10.54
C ARG A 25 -11.48 5.71 10.79
N THR A 26 -11.39 6.17 12.03
CA THR A 26 -11.52 7.60 12.35
C THR A 26 -10.23 8.37 12.11
N ILE A 27 -9.09 7.65 12.02
CA ILE A 27 -7.77 8.24 11.79
C ILE A 27 -7.65 8.63 10.32
N SER A 28 -7.46 9.92 10.06
CA SER A 28 -7.17 10.39 8.71
C SER A 28 -5.72 10.09 8.33
N THR A 29 -5.47 9.84 7.04
CA THR A 29 -4.10 9.63 6.56
C THR A 29 -3.23 10.85 6.83
N ARG A 30 -3.73 12.06 6.57
CA ARG A 30 -3.01 13.32 6.84
C ARG A 30 -2.57 13.44 8.30
N SER A 31 -3.48 13.25 9.27
CA SER A 31 -3.14 13.35 10.70
C SER A 31 -2.12 12.30 11.15
N LEU A 32 -2.07 11.15 10.46
CA LEU A 32 -1.10 10.11 10.74
C LEU A 32 0.32 10.49 10.28
N PHE A 33 0.45 11.23 9.18
CA PHE A 33 1.74 11.75 8.69
C PHE A 33 2.20 13.01 9.44
N GLU A 34 1.29 13.83 9.95
CA GLU A 34 1.62 15.04 10.72
C GLU A 34 2.28 14.71 12.07
N ASP A 35 1.69 13.81 12.86
CA ASP A 35 2.30 13.32 14.10
C ASP A 35 2.08 11.82 14.31
N PRO A 36 2.97 10.98 13.76
CA PRO A 36 2.92 9.53 13.95
C PRO A 36 2.93 9.08 15.41
N ASN A 37 3.49 9.87 16.33
CA ASN A 37 3.69 9.44 17.71
C ASN A 37 2.39 9.41 18.51
N LEU A 38 1.40 10.24 18.15
CA LEU A 38 0.08 10.25 18.78
C LEU A 38 -0.72 8.96 18.51
N TRP A 39 -0.38 8.27 17.42
CA TRP A 39 -1.13 7.10 16.95
C TRP A 39 -0.42 5.78 17.25
N LYS A 40 0.65 5.77 18.06
CA LYS A 40 1.38 4.55 18.43
C LYS A 40 0.47 3.44 18.96
N GLY A 41 0.70 2.22 18.50
CA GLY A 41 -0.09 1.04 18.87
C GLY A 41 -1.43 0.91 18.13
N LYS A 42 -1.85 1.91 17.35
CA LYS A 42 -3.05 1.81 16.51
C LYS A 42 -2.77 0.99 15.26
N ILE A 43 -3.79 0.26 14.83
CA ILE A 43 -3.74 -0.49 13.58
C ILE A 43 -4.36 0.37 12.48
N VAL A 44 -3.61 0.54 11.40
CA VAL A 44 -3.99 1.33 10.22
C VAL A 44 -3.78 0.51 8.96
N ILE A 45 -4.52 0.85 7.90
CA ILE A 45 -4.31 0.30 6.57
C ILE A 45 -3.79 1.42 5.67
N LEU A 46 -2.59 1.23 5.14
CA LEU A 46 -1.98 2.13 4.16
C LEU A 46 -1.57 1.34 2.93
N GLY A 47 -1.34 2.04 1.83
CA GLY A 47 -0.73 1.45 0.67
C GLY A 47 -0.17 2.52 -0.25
N GLY A 48 0.48 2.07 -1.31
CA GLY A 48 1.15 2.97 -2.22
C GLY A 48 2.12 2.25 -3.13
N ASN A 49 3.05 3.03 -3.68
CA ASN A 49 4.09 2.54 -4.57
C ASN A 49 5.40 2.36 -3.79
N ILE A 50 6.01 1.19 -3.91
CA ILE A 50 7.33 0.92 -3.36
C ILE A 50 8.35 1.80 -4.09
N VAL A 51 9.16 2.54 -3.33
CA VAL A 51 10.30 3.31 -3.86
C VAL A 51 11.64 2.64 -3.58
N GLY A 52 11.72 1.79 -2.56
CA GLY A 52 12.90 0.99 -2.25
C GLY A 52 12.60 -0.03 -1.15
N SER A 53 13.43 -1.08 -1.09
CA SER A 53 13.36 -2.11 -0.05
C SER A 53 14.77 -2.46 0.40
N LEU A 54 14.96 -2.74 1.68
CA LEU A 54 16.26 -3.00 2.27
C LEU A 54 16.15 -3.94 3.48
N ASN A 55 16.93 -5.02 3.43
CA ASN A 55 17.07 -5.94 4.55
C ASN A 55 18.03 -5.35 5.60
N ARG A 56 17.60 -5.35 6.85
CA ARG A 56 18.36 -4.94 8.04
C ARG A 56 18.25 -6.03 9.10
N SER A 57 19.06 -5.95 10.16
CA SER A 57 19.02 -6.88 11.29
C SER A 57 17.64 -7.00 11.95
N GLU A 58 16.86 -5.92 11.91
CA GLU A 58 15.50 -5.84 12.46
C GLU A 58 14.43 -6.48 11.56
N GLY A 59 14.76 -6.76 10.30
CA GLY A 59 13.83 -7.24 9.27
C GLY A 59 13.91 -6.44 7.97
N THR A 60 12.88 -6.58 7.14
CA THR A 60 12.82 -5.91 5.84
C THR A 60 12.14 -4.56 5.98
N TYR A 61 12.87 -3.50 5.61
CA TYR A 61 12.30 -2.17 5.45
C TYR A 61 11.82 -1.98 4.02
N ILE A 62 10.56 -1.61 3.85
CA ILE A 62 10.00 -1.20 2.57
C ILE A 62 9.63 0.28 2.67
N GLU A 63 10.23 1.10 1.83
CA GLU A 63 9.89 2.51 1.69
C GLU A 63 8.80 2.66 0.63
N VAL A 64 7.70 3.33 1.00
CA VAL A 64 6.50 3.44 0.19
C VAL A 64 6.08 4.90 0.10
N VAL A 65 5.79 5.36 -1.10
CA VAL A 65 5.07 6.63 -1.33
C VAL A 65 3.58 6.33 -1.21
N GLN A 66 2.93 6.93 -0.23
CA GLN A 66 1.53 6.68 0.06
C GLN A 66 0.64 7.07 -1.12
N LYS A 67 -0.41 6.28 -1.33
CA LYS A 67 -1.52 6.56 -2.25
C LYS A 67 -2.82 6.27 -1.53
N GLU A 68 -3.86 7.02 -1.91
CA GLU A 68 -5.22 6.70 -1.47
C GLU A 68 -5.59 5.28 -1.88
N LEU A 69 -6.31 4.57 -1.01
CA LEU A 69 -6.82 3.24 -1.29
C LEU A 69 -8.22 3.31 -1.92
N SER A 70 -8.53 2.37 -2.80
CA SER A 70 -9.91 2.09 -3.24
C SER A 70 -10.71 1.40 -2.12
N GLY A 71 -12.02 1.26 -2.29
CA GLY A 71 -12.85 0.46 -1.38
C GLY A 71 -12.44 -1.02 -1.27
N THR A 72 -11.63 -1.52 -2.21
CA THR A 72 -11.06 -2.87 -2.19
C THR A 72 -9.68 -2.94 -1.53
N GLY A 73 -9.15 -1.80 -1.03
CA GLY A 73 -7.84 -1.73 -0.40
C GLY A 73 -6.67 -1.66 -1.39
N LYS A 74 -6.94 -1.45 -2.69
CA LYS A 74 -5.89 -1.30 -3.71
C LYS A 74 -5.45 0.16 -3.81
N PRO A 75 -4.15 0.47 -3.89
CA PRO A 75 -3.73 1.85 -4.06
C PRO A 75 -4.18 2.40 -5.43
N LYS A 76 -4.74 3.61 -5.45
CA LYS A 76 -5.17 4.29 -6.67
C LYS A 76 -3.96 4.75 -7.49
N PHE A 77 -4.13 4.77 -8.81
CA PHE A 77 -3.13 5.29 -9.74
C PHE A 77 -3.30 6.82 -9.86
N THR A 78 -2.76 7.55 -8.90
CA THR A 78 -2.76 9.02 -8.87
C THR A 78 -1.37 9.53 -8.50
N ASP A 79 -1.10 10.81 -8.75
CA ASP A 79 0.15 11.46 -8.31
C ASP A 79 0.06 12.07 -6.90
N ILE A 80 -1.14 12.13 -6.34
CA ILE A 80 -1.40 12.64 -4.98
C ILE A 80 -0.77 11.71 -3.95
N SER A 81 -0.18 12.28 -2.89
CA SER A 81 0.40 11.55 -1.76
C SER A 81 0.43 12.44 -0.51
N ASP A 82 0.12 11.86 0.64
CA ASP A 82 0.27 12.50 1.95
C ASP A 82 1.71 12.40 2.51
N GLY A 83 2.58 11.58 1.89
CA GLY A 83 3.97 11.44 2.33
C GLY A 83 4.58 10.07 2.05
N ARG A 84 5.80 9.87 2.58
CA ARG A 84 6.49 8.57 2.55
C ARG A 84 6.43 7.90 3.91
N PHE A 85 6.23 6.60 3.91
CA PHE A 85 6.25 5.80 5.13
C PHE A 85 7.14 4.57 4.96
N LEU A 86 7.54 4.01 6.10
CA LEU A 86 8.31 2.78 6.19
C LEU A 86 7.42 1.66 6.71
N ILE A 87 7.50 0.53 6.05
CA ILE A 87 6.96 -0.74 6.55
C ILE A 87 8.14 -1.55 7.06
N LEU A 88 8.07 -1.99 8.31
CA LEU A 88 8.94 -3.01 8.87
C LEU A 88 8.21 -4.34 8.82
N TYR A 89 8.70 -5.26 7.99
CA TYR A 89 8.29 -6.65 7.97
C TYR A 89 9.21 -7.46 8.89
N ASP A 90 8.61 -8.21 9.82
CA ASP A 90 9.30 -9.03 10.83
C ASP A 90 9.85 -10.31 10.17
N GLY A 91 10.96 -10.15 9.45
CA GLY A 91 11.59 -11.19 8.64
C GLY A 91 12.30 -10.63 7.41
N TYR A 92 12.72 -11.51 6.50
CA TYR A 92 13.46 -11.16 5.30
C TYR A 92 12.66 -11.48 4.04
N LEU A 93 12.31 -10.44 3.30
CA LEU A 93 11.70 -10.55 1.97
C LEU A 93 12.78 -10.42 0.90
N ASP A 94 12.51 -11.01 -0.26
CA ASP A 94 13.35 -10.78 -1.44
C ASP A 94 13.11 -9.36 -1.98
N THR A 95 14.13 -8.51 -1.88
CA THR A 95 14.07 -7.11 -2.34
C THR A 95 13.94 -6.97 -3.85
N ALA A 96 14.27 -8.01 -4.62
CA ALA A 96 14.03 -8.05 -6.07
C ALA A 96 12.53 -8.22 -6.38
N ILE A 97 11.80 -8.95 -5.53
CA ILE A 97 10.34 -9.11 -5.64
C ILE A 97 9.63 -7.86 -5.13
N TYR A 98 10.00 -7.37 -3.96
CA TYR A 98 9.51 -6.12 -3.36
C TYR A 98 10.28 -4.92 -3.91
N SER A 99 10.35 -4.83 -5.23
CA SER A 99 11.15 -3.81 -5.93
C SER A 99 10.38 -2.53 -6.19
N LYS A 100 11.12 -1.48 -6.56
CA LYS A 100 10.59 -0.16 -6.91
C LYS A 100 9.53 -0.25 -8.02
N GLY A 101 8.46 0.52 -7.87
CA GLY A 101 7.37 0.62 -8.84
C GLY A 101 6.26 -0.42 -8.67
N ARG A 102 6.39 -1.33 -7.69
CA ARG A 102 5.32 -2.26 -7.31
C ARG A 102 4.33 -1.58 -6.37
N LEU A 103 3.08 -2.04 -6.42
CA LEU A 103 2.03 -1.60 -5.52
C LEU A 103 2.00 -2.50 -4.28
N VAL A 104 1.80 -1.89 -3.13
CA VAL A 104 1.69 -2.60 -1.85
C VAL A 104 0.55 -2.05 -1.02
N THR A 105 -0.14 -2.94 -0.31
CA THR A 105 -1.08 -2.59 0.76
C THR A 105 -0.63 -3.30 2.03
N VAL A 106 -0.66 -2.57 3.14
CA VAL A 106 -0.27 -3.08 4.45
C VAL A 106 -1.35 -2.75 5.47
N ALA A 107 -1.71 -3.74 6.28
CA ALA A 107 -2.30 -3.49 7.58
C ALA A 107 -1.16 -3.60 8.61
N GLY A 108 -0.97 -2.54 9.39
CA GLY A 108 0.18 -2.44 10.28
C GLY A 108 -0.10 -1.65 11.54
N GLU A 109 0.65 -1.97 12.58
CA GLU A 109 0.67 -1.23 13.83
C GLU A 109 1.59 -0.03 13.70
N VAL A 110 1.12 1.14 14.11
CA VAL A 110 1.91 2.37 14.11
C VAL A 110 2.97 2.29 15.21
N MET A 111 4.24 2.32 14.81
CA MET A 111 5.39 2.33 15.72
C MET A 111 5.82 3.77 16.08
N GLY A 112 5.27 4.77 15.40
CA GLY A 112 5.61 6.19 15.53
C GLY A 112 6.44 6.69 14.36
N SER A 113 7.36 7.60 14.65
CA SER A 113 8.27 8.17 13.64
C SER A 113 9.64 7.51 13.69
N LYS A 114 10.28 7.37 12.52
CA LYS A 114 11.68 6.95 12.36
C LYS A 114 12.38 7.90 11.41
N VAL A 115 13.40 8.58 11.92
CA VAL A 115 14.24 9.47 11.11
C VAL A 115 15.20 8.64 10.27
N ARG A 116 15.25 8.92 8.97
CA ARG A 116 16.21 8.36 8.03
C ARG A 116 16.52 9.41 6.96
N SER A 117 17.75 9.39 6.45
CA SER A 117 18.14 10.28 5.35
C SER A 117 17.38 9.93 4.07
N LEU A 118 16.81 10.95 3.45
CA LEU A 118 16.19 10.93 2.13
C LEU A 118 17.03 11.81 1.21
N GLY A 119 18.00 11.21 0.52
CA GLY A 119 19.02 11.96 -0.19
C GLY A 119 19.93 12.68 0.81
N GLU A 120 19.96 14.01 0.75
CA GLU A 120 20.81 14.87 1.60
C GLU A 120 20.07 15.47 2.81
N ILE A 121 18.78 15.16 2.97
CA ILE A 121 17.97 15.67 4.09
C ILE A 121 17.59 14.54 5.05
N ASP A 122 17.41 14.88 6.32
CA ASP A 122 16.77 13.99 7.28
C ASP A 122 15.25 14.07 7.15
N TYR A 123 14.61 12.91 6.98
CA TYR A 123 13.17 12.79 6.82
C TYR A 123 12.59 11.93 7.95
N SER A 124 11.52 12.43 8.57
CA SER A 124 10.79 11.72 9.61
C SER A 124 9.70 10.84 8.97
N TYR A 125 9.98 9.55 8.84
CA TYR A 125 9.02 8.60 8.27
C TYR A 125 8.02 8.14 9.33
N LEU A 126 6.75 8.03 8.98
CA LEU A 126 5.83 7.13 9.68
C LEU A 126 6.35 5.69 9.56
N LEU A 127 6.50 5.00 10.69
CA LEU A 127 6.92 3.60 10.73
C LEU A 127 5.73 2.71 11.11
N LEU A 128 5.44 1.73 10.26
CA LEU A 128 4.47 0.68 10.53
C LEU A 128 5.16 -0.67 10.72
N LYS A 129 4.82 -1.40 11.78
CA LYS A 129 5.13 -2.84 11.87
C LYS A 129 4.04 -3.60 11.13
N SER A 130 4.43 -4.40 10.13
CA SER A 130 3.47 -5.14 9.32
C SER A 130 2.80 -6.26 10.12
N LEU A 131 1.47 -6.28 10.08
CA LEU A 131 0.65 -7.42 10.53
C LEU A 131 0.21 -8.26 9.32
N GLU A 132 -0.15 -7.59 8.23
CA GLU A 132 -0.48 -8.21 6.95
C GLU A 132 0.05 -7.36 5.81
N LEU A 133 0.71 -7.97 4.83
CA LEU A 133 1.38 -7.28 3.72
C LEU A 133 1.03 -7.96 2.40
N HIS A 134 0.48 -7.19 1.47
CA HIS A 134 0.11 -7.68 0.14
C HIS A 134 0.84 -6.92 -0.94
N LEU A 135 1.60 -7.66 -1.75
CA LEU A 135 2.20 -7.16 -2.97
C LEU A 135 1.20 -7.31 -4.13
N LEU A 136 0.81 -6.20 -4.74
CA LEU A 136 -0.13 -6.19 -5.84
C LEU A 136 0.60 -6.14 -7.18
N GLN A 137 -0.04 -6.69 -8.21
CA GLN A 137 0.43 -6.50 -9.57
C GLN A 137 0.27 -5.03 -9.96
N PRO A 138 1.25 -4.42 -10.65
CA PRO A 138 1.06 -3.11 -11.23
C PRO A 138 -0.17 -3.18 -12.15
N GLY A 139 -1.08 -2.22 -12.01
CA GLY A 139 -2.24 -2.13 -12.89
C GLY A 139 -1.75 -2.13 -14.33
N SER A 140 -2.26 -3.05 -15.15
CA SER A 140 -2.02 -3.05 -16.59
C SER A 140 -2.33 -1.65 -17.11
N ARG A 141 -1.32 -0.94 -17.62
CA ARG A 141 -1.53 0.33 -18.34
C ARG A 141 -2.65 0.06 -19.37
N PRO A 142 -3.70 0.89 -19.46
CA PRO A 142 -4.68 0.69 -20.52
C PRO A 142 -3.92 0.69 -21.84
N THR A 143 -3.97 -0.44 -22.55
CA THR A 143 -3.41 -0.53 -23.89
C THR A 143 -4.21 0.41 -24.77
N VAL A 144 -3.65 1.59 -25.05
CA VAL A 144 -4.23 2.52 -26.01
C VAL A 144 -3.88 1.97 -27.39
N SER A 145 -4.80 1.21 -27.99
CA SER A 145 -4.66 0.76 -29.37
C SER A 145 -5.09 1.89 -30.30
N PHE A 146 -4.13 2.59 -30.91
CA PHE A 146 -4.40 3.54 -31.98
C PHE A 146 -4.57 2.77 -33.30
N GLY A 147 -5.82 2.60 -33.75
CA GLY A 147 -6.10 2.12 -35.10
C GLY A 147 -5.93 3.25 -36.11
N ILE A 148 -4.82 3.27 -36.85
CA ILE A 148 -4.66 4.16 -38.00
C ILE A 148 -5.49 3.58 -39.15
N GLY A 149 -6.69 4.10 -39.35
CA GLY A 149 -7.51 3.81 -40.53
C GLY A 149 -7.01 4.61 -41.72
N ILE A 150 -6.27 3.98 -42.63
CA ILE A 150 -6.01 4.52 -43.97
C ILE A 150 -7.27 4.34 -44.81
N SER A 151 -8.07 5.40 -44.98
CA SER A 151 -9.13 5.41 -45.99
C SER A 151 -8.51 5.80 -47.33
N GLU A 152 -8.15 4.82 -48.16
CA GLU A 152 -8.03 5.06 -49.59
C GLU A 152 -9.45 5.11 -50.17
N ARG A 153 -9.89 6.32 -50.54
CA ARG A 153 -10.99 6.49 -51.49
C ARG A 153 -10.37 6.44 -52.89
N PHE A 154 -10.73 5.42 -53.66
CA PHE A 154 -10.73 5.47 -55.11
C PHE A 154 -12.19 5.52 -55.59
#